data_AF-A0ABD6EG57-F1
#
_entry.id   AF-A0ABD6EG57-F1
#
_cell.length_a   1.000
_cell.length_b   1.000
_cell.length_c   1.000
_cell.angle_alpha   90.00
_cell.angle_beta   90.00
_cell.angle_gamma   90.00
#
_symmetry.space_group_name_H-M   'P 1'
#
loop_
_entity.id
_entity.type
_entity.pdbx_description
1 polymer ?
#
loop_
_entity_poly.entity_id
_entity_poly.type
_entity_poly.pdbx_seq_one_letter_code
_entity_poly.pdbx_strand_id
1 'polypeptide(L)'
;MLPVHRLQMILPIILLCLLPSIESYRIAVFAPYNAGSQVIHYSRISTTLADAGHNVVLYTVAFSADPVPVKTVANDRMRIVKLNAYTSEMNDDWQEIKHKHAKVAFLEHSTFDPRQFAVFGQILSLFHRGCEVLVNDNSFLQQFSNEKFDLVITPAFDPCSIGIAHIANIPARIVSSSGPLLDNMASAAGAPMPPSYVPSPISPFSDVMTFPQRTISFITSFLAPFLFKRSVSDPETALFRKVIRPDFPDLFDLFKNSSLYFVNTHELYDFAHPTTHRIINIGGLGMTVMDSDQIKFDEPFKKIVEKHDKIVLFSLGSVTNSSHMPVSWKKALLSSFVKFPNYLFLLRYEARDLDNIIPKNVLLFKWLPQTFLLNHPHVRAFISHGGFNSLQESLFAGKPIITIPLYGDQFRNALIAEKHGFGYCLEKKHITEKKIITALHAVLEDPKYINAASRMRAMMKKVPNRAEELLVKFSEFAAEFKEFPNLVPYGTQLNFIQYYCIDVMLALGLIVLIALILLYHLIKNFCRLVKYLFHKTSSKKNKEE
;
A
#
# COMPACT_ATOMS: atom_id res chain seq x y z
N MET A 1 62.29 18.37 -14.11
CA MET A 1 61.97 17.00 -13.64
C MET A 1 61.66 17.08 -12.16
N LEU A 2 60.40 16.92 -11.76
CA LEU A 2 60.05 16.78 -10.34
C LEU A 2 60.70 15.48 -9.81
N PRO A 3 61.38 15.49 -8.65
CA PRO A 3 62.06 14.31 -8.13
C PRO A 3 61.05 13.19 -7.88
N VAL A 4 61.35 12.00 -8.38
CA VAL A 4 60.50 10.79 -8.36
C VAL A 4 59.94 10.48 -6.96
N HIS A 5 60.68 10.84 -5.90
CA HIS A 5 60.24 10.71 -4.51
C HIS A 5 59.02 11.57 -4.13
N ARG A 6 58.85 12.77 -4.71
CA ARG A 6 57.65 13.59 -4.45
C ARG A 6 56.40 12.99 -5.11
N LEU A 7 56.56 12.34 -6.27
CA LEU A 7 55.46 11.67 -6.96
C LEU A 7 54.92 10.47 -6.16
N GLN A 8 55.81 9.71 -5.51
CA GLN A 8 55.45 8.56 -4.67
C GLN A 8 54.70 8.93 -3.37
N MET A 9 54.88 10.16 -2.85
CA MET A 9 54.11 10.64 -1.69
C MET A 9 52.78 11.31 -2.07
N ILE A 10 52.68 11.87 -3.28
CA ILE A 10 51.47 12.53 -3.76
C ILE A 10 50.44 11.51 -4.28
N LEU A 11 50.90 10.41 -4.88
CA LEU A 11 50.02 9.38 -5.45
C LEU A 11 49.06 8.74 -4.43
N PRO A 12 49.48 8.38 -3.19
CA PRO A 12 48.58 7.85 -2.16
C PRO A 12 47.56 8.88 -1.67
N ILE A 13 47.93 10.17 -1.62
CA ILE A 13 47.04 11.26 -1.19
C ILE A 13 45.99 11.51 -2.26
N ILE A 14 46.39 11.53 -3.55
CA ILE A 14 45.44 11.61 -4.67
C ILE A 14 44.53 10.38 -4.69
N LEU A 15 45.05 9.17 -4.47
CA LEU A 15 44.25 7.94 -4.34
C LEU A 15 43.28 8.01 -3.15
N LEU A 16 43.67 8.60 -2.01
CA LEU A 16 42.79 8.83 -0.86
C LEU A 16 41.70 9.86 -1.17
N CYS A 17 42.01 10.92 -1.90
CA CYS A 17 41.03 11.93 -2.35
C CYS A 17 40.13 11.42 -3.48
N LEU A 18 40.52 10.34 -4.17
CA LEU A 18 39.71 9.63 -5.15
C LEU A 18 38.86 8.52 -4.53
N LEU A 19 39.03 8.21 -3.23
CA LEU A 19 38.09 7.35 -2.54
C LEU A 19 36.76 8.10 -2.43
N PRO A 20 35.65 7.55 -2.92
CA PRO A 20 34.35 8.14 -2.66
C PRO A 20 34.18 8.24 -1.15
N SER A 21 33.93 9.45 -0.64
CA SER A 21 33.46 9.66 0.72
C SER A 21 32.08 9.02 0.81
N ILE A 22 32.03 7.74 1.19
CA ILE A 22 30.77 7.07 1.50
C ILE A 22 30.31 7.66 2.85
N GLU A 23 29.47 8.68 2.78
CA GLU A 23 28.77 9.19 3.97
C GLU A 23 27.82 8.10 4.47
N SER A 24 28.16 7.52 5.62
CA SER A 24 27.36 6.49 6.25
C SER A 24 26.39 7.12 7.25
N TYR A 25 25.16 7.38 6.81
CA TYR A 25 24.07 7.79 7.70
C TYR A 25 23.69 6.71 8.72
N ARG A 26 23.19 7.14 9.88
CA ARG A 26 22.52 6.29 10.86
C ARG A 26 21.00 6.42 10.66
N ILE A 27 20.36 5.32 10.27
CA ILE A 27 18.96 5.32 9.87
C ILE A 27 18.14 4.43 10.81
N ALA A 28 17.10 4.98 11.42
CA ALA A 28 16.12 4.21 12.16
C ALA A 28 14.95 3.83 11.26
N VAL A 29 14.52 2.57 11.27
CA VAL A 29 13.35 2.11 10.51
C VAL A 29 12.39 1.43 11.48
N PHE A 30 11.15 1.93 11.55
CA PHE A 30 10.10 1.30 12.36
C PHE A 30 9.27 0.34 11.51
N ALA A 31 9.06 -0.87 12.02
CA ALA A 31 8.28 -1.91 11.37
C ALA A 31 7.21 -2.46 12.32
N PRO A 32 5.92 -2.20 12.08
CA PRO A 32 4.85 -2.81 12.88
C PRO A 32 4.80 -4.31 12.60
N TYR A 33 4.98 -5.10 13.66
CA TYR A 33 5.07 -6.56 13.60
C TYR A 33 3.71 -7.22 13.89
N ASN A 34 2.67 -6.72 13.21
CA ASN A 34 1.30 -7.25 13.28
C ASN A 34 0.96 -8.13 12.06
N ALA A 35 1.58 -7.87 10.91
CA ALA A 35 1.42 -8.63 9.69
C ALA A 35 2.78 -8.88 9.01
N GLY A 36 2.97 -10.08 8.48
CA GLY A 36 4.24 -10.46 7.85
C GLY A 36 4.64 -9.57 6.67
N SER A 37 3.67 -9.04 5.91
CA SER A 37 3.93 -8.14 4.78
C SER A 37 4.59 -6.82 5.19
N GLN A 38 4.21 -6.26 6.34
CA GLN A 38 4.79 -5.03 6.88
C GLN A 38 6.28 -5.27 7.20
N VAL A 39 6.56 -6.32 7.97
CA VAL A 39 7.93 -6.66 8.37
C VAL A 39 8.81 -6.95 7.16
N ILE A 40 8.28 -7.65 6.14
CA ILE A 40 9.01 -7.91 4.89
C ILE A 40 9.38 -6.60 4.18
N HIS A 41 8.44 -5.66 4.06
CA HIS A 41 8.67 -4.37 3.41
C HIS A 41 9.77 -3.56 4.10
N TYR A 42 9.65 -3.36 5.42
CA TYR A 42 10.65 -2.60 6.18
C TYR A 42 11.98 -3.33 6.32
N SER A 43 11.98 -4.67 6.34
CA SER A 43 13.22 -5.45 6.26
C SER A 43 13.93 -5.21 4.93
N ARG A 44 13.20 -5.15 3.81
CA ARG A 44 13.79 -4.88 2.49
C ARG A 44 14.33 -3.46 2.40
N ILE A 45 13.59 -2.46 2.92
CA ILE A 45 14.10 -1.09 3.06
C ILE A 45 15.41 -1.09 3.84
N SER A 46 15.40 -1.72 5.03
CA SER A 46 16.56 -1.72 5.93
C SER A 46 17.76 -2.44 5.33
N THR A 47 17.54 -3.58 4.68
CA THR A 47 18.61 -4.35 4.02
C THR A 47 19.19 -3.56 2.86
N THR A 48 18.35 -2.93 2.04
CA THR A 48 18.81 -2.14 0.88
C THR A 48 19.66 -0.93 1.30
N LEU A 49 19.24 -0.22 2.35
CA LEU A 49 20.00 0.91 2.89
C LEU A 49 21.32 0.44 3.55
N ALA A 50 21.31 -0.72 4.21
CA ALA A 50 22.51 -1.29 4.81
C ALA A 50 23.51 -1.80 3.73
N ASP A 51 23.01 -2.41 2.66
CA ASP A 51 23.79 -2.81 1.48
C ASP A 51 24.42 -1.59 0.77
N ALA A 52 23.76 -0.42 0.82
CA ALA A 52 24.29 0.85 0.34
C ALA A 52 25.37 1.47 1.26
N GLY A 53 25.64 0.86 2.42
CA GLY A 53 26.73 1.25 3.33
C GLY A 53 26.29 2.02 4.57
N HIS A 54 24.99 2.28 4.77
CA HIS A 54 24.48 3.00 5.94
C HIS A 54 24.33 2.09 7.17
N ASN A 55 24.37 2.67 8.36
CA ASN A 55 24.11 1.94 9.62
C ASN A 55 22.61 1.98 9.91
N VAL A 56 21.95 0.84 9.84
CA VAL A 56 20.48 0.77 9.96
C VAL A 56 20.07 0.05 11.23
N VAL A 57 19.12 0.63 11.97
CA VAL A 57 18.47 -0.01 13.11
C VAL A 57 17.00 -0.24 12.78
N LEU A 58 16.63 -1.49 12.59
CA LEU A 58 15.26 -1.92 12.34
C LEU A 58 14.55 -2.21 13.67
N TYR A 59 13.68 -1.30 14.08
CA TYR A 59 12.81 -1.45 15.24
C TYR A 59 11.54 -2.22 14.86
N THR A 60 11.50 -3.48 15.26
CA THR A 60 10.33 -4.35 15.08
C THR A 60 9.38 -4.21 16.26
N VAL A 61 8.23 -3.60 16.04
CA VAL A 61 7.25 -3.28 17.10
C VAL A 61 6.20 -4.38 17.17
N ALA A 62 6.31 -5.25 18.17
CA ALA A 62 5.34 -6.31 18.41
C ALA A 62 4.18 -5.78 19.26
N PHE A 63 2.95 -5.97 18.79
CA PHE A 63 1.72 -5.62 19.53
C PHE A 63 1.04 -6.86 20.16
N SER A 64 1.74 -8.02 20.15
CA SER A 64 1.28 -9.27 20.75
C SER A 64 2.46 -10.22 21.02
N ALA A 65 2.25 -11.23 21.85
CA ALA A 65 3.26 -12.24 22.18
C ALA A 65 3.55 -13.25 21.07
N ASP A 66 2.63 -13.40 20.11
CA ASP A 66 2.74 -14.32 18.96
C ASP A 66 2.87 -13.57 17.62
N PRO A 67 4.00 -12.87 17.40
CA PRO A 67 4.26 -12.12 16.18
C PRO A 67 4.48 -13.07 14.99
N VAL A 68 4.02 -12.69 13.78
CA VAL A 68 4.11 -13.52 12.56
C VAL A 68 5.57 -13.80 12.21
N PRO A 69 6.08 -15.04 12.23
CA PRO A 69 7.50 -15.31 12.02
C PRO A 69 7.92 -14.88 10.61
N VAL A 70 8.72 -13.81 10.52
CA VAL A 70 9.35 -13.36 9.28
C VAL A 70 10.86 -13.49 9.43
N LYS A 71 11.49 -14.21 8.51
CA LYS A 71 12.95 -14.26 8.41
C LYS A 71 13.44 -12.94 7.83
N THR A 72 14.16 -12.18 8.64
CA THR A 72 14.95 -11.04 8.18
C THR A 72 16.30 -11.54 7.67
N VAL A 73 16.86 -10.83 6.70
CA VAL A 73 18.20 -11.15 6.16
C VAL A 73 19.25 -10.58 7.12
N ALA A 74 20.27 -11.36 7.46
CA ALA A 74 21.39 -10.85 8.24
C ALA A 74 22.24 -9.90 7.38
N ASN A 75 22.62 -8.76 7.95
CA ASN A 75 23.50 -7.79 7.30
C ASN A 75 24.34 -7.10 8.40
N ASP A 76 25.65 -6.99 8.19
CA ASP A 76 26.61 -6.51 9.20
C ASP A 76 26.41 -5.05 9.61
N ARG A 77 25.75 -4.25 8.77
CA ARG A 77 25.40 -2.84 9.05
C ARG A 77 23.96 -2.67 9.50
N MET A 78 23.21 -3.76 9.65
CA MET A 78 21.83 -3.75 10.10
C MET A 78 21.69 -4.43 11.46
N ARG A 79 21.19 -3.69 12.44
CA ARG A 79 20.79 -4.23 13.75
C ARG A 79 19.28 -4.29 13.87
N ILE A 80 18.75 -5.40 14.37
CA ILE A 80 17.33 -5.57 14.62
C ILE A 80 17.07 -5.42 16.11
N VAL A 81 16.18 -4.50 16.48
CA VAL A 81 15.73 -4.29 17.86
C VAL A 81 14.27 -4.69 17.93
N LYS A 82 13.95 -5.64 18.80
CA LYS A 82 12.56 -6.03 19.06
C LYS A 82 11.99 -5.20 20.20
N LEU A 83 10.92 -4.47 19.93
CA LEU A 83 10.17 -3.71 20.92
C LEU A 83 8.87 -4.45 21.24
N ASN A 84 8.63 -4.74 22.51
CA ASN A 84 7.40 -5.38 22.96
C ASN A 84 6.42 -4.28 23.41
N ALA A 85 5.56 -3.86 22.49
CA ALA A 85 4.54 -2.83 22.70
C ALA A 85 3.19 -3.47 23.05
N TYR A 86 3.16 -4.38 24.01
CA TYR A 86 1.94 -5.08 24.42
C TYR A 86 1.93 -5.48 25.89
N THR A 87 0.73 -5.61 26.45
CA THR A 87 0.47 -6.19 27.77
C THR A 87 -0.13 -7.59 27.63
N SER A 88 -0.27 -8.32 28.74
CA SER A 88 -0.95 -9.62 28.76
C SER A 88 -2.39 -9.51 28.25
N GLU A 89 -3.14 -8.51 28.69
CA GLU A 89 -4.52 -8.25 28.25
C GLU A 89 -4.60 -7.99 26.73
N MET A 90 -3.68 -7.21 26.18
CA MET A 90 -3.61 -6.96 24.73
C MET A 90 -3.36 -8.23 23.93
N ASN A 91 -2.65 -9.21 24.51
CA ASN A 91 -2.41 -10.48 23.86
C ASN A 91 -3.70 -11.31 23.76
N ASP A 92 -4.53 -11.31 24.80
CA ASP A 92 -5.83 -11.98 24.78
C ASP A 92 -6.77 -11.33 23.75
N ASP A 93 -6.82 -10.00 23.73
CA ASP A 93 -7.55 -9.22 22.72
C ASP A 93 -7.10 -9.58 21.30
N TRP A 94 -5.78 -9.72 21.08
CA TRP A 94 -5.23 -10.08 19.78
C TRP A 94 -5.64 -11.49 19.33
N GLN A 95 -5.68 -12.47 20.23
CA GLN A 95 -6.15 -13.82 19.88
C GLN A 95 -7.64 -13.80 19.50
N GLU A 96 -8.45 -13.01 20.21
CA GLU A 96 -9.85 -12.82 19.87
C GLU A 96 -10.02 -12.15 18.48
N ILE A 97 -9.24 -11.10 18.21
CA ILE A 97 -9.22 -10.42 16.90
C ILE A 97 -8.82 -11.39 15.80
N LYS A 98 -7.77 -12.20 15.99
CA LYS A 98 -7.35 -13.23 15.02
C LYS A 98 -8.48 -14.21 14.72
N HIS A 99 -9.17 -14.70 15.73
CA HIS A 99 -10.29 -15.63 15.57
C HIS A 99 -11.48 -15.00 14.84
N LYS A 100 -11.85 -13.78 15.23
CA LYS A 100 -12.91 -13.00 14.56
C LYS A 100 -12.55 -12.73 13.10
N HIS A 101 -11.34 -12.23 12.84
CA HIS A 101 -10.86 -11.91 11.51
C HIS A 101 -10.84 -13.16 10.61
N ALA A 102 -10.37 -14.31 11.12
CA ALA A 102 -10.38 -15.57 10.40
C ALA A 102 -11.79 -15.98 9.94
N LYS A 103 -12.81 -15.76 10.77
CA LYS A 103 -14.21 -16.05 10.41
C LYS A 103 -14.76 -15.07 9.38
N VAL A 104 -14.46 -13.78 9.52
CA VAL A 104 -15.04 -12.73 8.68
C VAL A 104 -14.33 -12.59 7.32
N ALA A 105 -13.04 -12.93 7.22
CA ALA A 105 -12.24 -12.77 6.00
C ALA A 105 -12.85 -13.48 4.77
N PHE A 106 -13.41 -14.68 4.97
CA PHE A 106 -14.01 -15.49 3.90
C PHE A 106 -15.46 -15.13 3.60
N LEU A 107 -16.12 -14.33 4.45
CA LEU A 107 -17.50 -13.91 4.23
C LEU A 107 -17.56 -12.80 3.18
N GLU A 108 -18.66 -12.78 2.43
CA GLU A 108 -19.00 -11.63 1.61
C GLU A 108 -19.20 -10.41 2.50
N HIS A 109 -18.73 -9.26 1.99
CA HIS A 109 -18.87 -7.98 2.66
C HIS A 109 -18.97 -6.86 1.62
N SER A 110 -19.66 -5.79 1.99
CA SER A 110 -19.68 -4.53 1.24
C SER A 110 -18.58 -3.59 1.75
N THR A 111 -18.36 -2.49 1.04
CA THR A 111 -17.41 -1.43 1.46
C THR A 111 -17.68 -0.90 2.86
N PHE A 112 -18.95 -0.88 3.29
CA PHE A 112 -19.37 -0.35 4.59
C PHE A 112 -19.77 -1.44 5.60
N ASP A 113 -19.18 -2.63 5.49
CA ASP A 113 -19.53 -3.73 6.39
C ASP A 113 -19.09 -3.44 7.85
N PRO A 114 -20.03 -3.38 8.80
CA PRO A 114 -19.72 -3.05 10.19
C PRO A 114 -18.78 -4.07 10.85
N ARG A 115 -18.74 -5.32 10.38
CA ARG A 115 -17.86 -6.36 10.91
C ARG A 115 -16.40 -6.06 10.55
N GLN A 116 -16.15 -5.55 9.34
CA GLN A 116 -14.80 -5.13 8.91
C GLN A 116 -14.35 -3.89 9.69
N PHE A 117 -15.23 -2.90 9.84
CA PHE A 117 -14.92 -1.72 10.65
C PHE A 117 -14.65 -2.05 12.11
N ALA A 118 -15.40 -2.99 12.70
CA ALA A 118 -15.15 -3.44 14.07
C ALA A 118 -13.76 -4.07 14.21
N VAL A 119 -13.38 -5.00 13.32
CA VAL A 119 -12.05 -5.64 13.34
C VAL A 119 -10.95 -4.58 13.15
N PHE A 120 -11.12 -3.66 12.20
CA PHE A 120 -10.14 -2.60 11.95
C PHE A 120 -10.02 -1.65 13.15
N GLY A 121 -11.13 -1.25 13.78
CA GLY A 121 -11.13 -0.43 14.98
C GLY A 121 -10.44 -1.09 16.17
N GLN A 122 -10.61 -2.41 16.34
CA GLN A 122 -9.88 -3.18 17.35
C GLN A 122 -8.36 -3.21 17.09
N ILE A 123 -7.94 -3.34 15.83
CA ILE A 123 -6.52 -3.27 15.45
C ILE A 123 -5.94 -1.89 15.74
N LEU A 124 -6.66 -0.81 15.38
CA LEU A 124 -6.23 0.55 15.68
C LEU A 124 -6.11 0.81 17.19
N SER A 125 -7.02 0.25 17.99
CA SER A 125 -6.94 0.32 19.46
C SER A 125 -5.67 -0.34 20.00
N LEU A 126 -5.24 -1.47 19.42
CA LEU A 126 -3.98 -2.12 19.80
C LEU A 126 -2.76 -1.26 19.46
N PHE A 127 -2.76 -0.55 18.32
CA PHE A 127 -1.68 0.39 17.99
C PHE A 127 -1.61 1.52 19.01
N HIS A 128 -2.75 2.13 19.35
CA HIS A 128 -2.79 3.19 20.34
C HIS A 128 -2.28 2.74 21.72
N ARG A 129 -2.74 1.58 22.21
CA ARG A 129 -2.26 1.01 23.49
C ARG A 129 -0.79 0.60 23.43
N GLY A 130 -0.33 0.07 22.29
CA GLY A 130 1.08 -0.23 22.10
C GLY A 130 1.94 1.03 22.12
N CYS A 131 1.45 2.14 21.54
CA CYS A 131 2.11 3.43 21.65
C CYS A 131 2.22 3.88 23.11
N GLU A 132 1.16 3.71 23.92
CA GLU A 132 1.21 4.01 25.36
C GLU A 132 2.30 3.20 26.07
N VAL A 133 2.46 1.91 25.75
CA VAL A 133 3.57 1.10 26.30
C VAL A 133 4.93 1.68 25.93
N LEU A 134 5.15 2.03 24.66
CA LEU A 134 6.44 2.56 24.20
C LEU A 134 6.77 3.95 24.76
N VAL A 135 5.78 4.84 24.82
CA VAL A 135 5.97 6.23 25.27
C VAL A 135 6.16 6.32 26.79
N ASN A 136 5.69 5.33 27.55
CA ASN A 136 5.99 5.22 28.99
C ASN A 136 7.35 4.56 29.29
N ASP A 137 8.01 3.94 28.30
CA ASP A 137 9.34 3.36 28.47
C ASP A 137 10.44 4.43 28.33
N ASN A 138 10.72 5.12 29.43
CA ASN A 138 11.77 6.15 29.49
C ASN A 138 13.16 5.61 29.12
N SER A 139 13.45 4.34 29.41
CA SER A 139 14.74 3.72 29.07
C SER A 139 14.88 3.61 27.55
N PHE A 140 13.84 3.12 26.88
CA PHE A 140 13.79 3.07 25.43
C PHE A 140 13.89 4.47 24.80
N LEU A 141 13.11 5.44 25.26
CA LEU A 141 13.14 6.80 24.70
C LEU A 141 14.51 7.46 24.84
N GLN A 142 15.18 7.29 25.99
CA GLN A 142 16.54 7.77 26.21
C GLN A 142 17.55 7.06 25.31
N GLN A 143 17.48 5.72 25.24
CA GLN A 143 18.35 4.93 24.36
C GLN A 143 18.20 5.37 22.89
N PHE A 144 16.96 5.46 22.39
CA PHE A 144 16.67 5.89 21.03
C PHE A 144 17.22 7.29 20.74
N SER A 145 17.06 8.24 21.68
CA SER A 145 17.59 9.60 21.55
C SER A 145 19.12 9.68 21.60
N ASN A 146 19.78 8.69 22.21
CA ASN A 146 21.24 8.61 22.33
C ASN A 146 21.91 7.98 21.10
N GLU A 147 21.17 7.27 20.25
CA GLU A 147 21.69 6.70 19.00
C GLU A 147 22.10 7.78 17.97
N LYS A 148 21.50 8.98 18.06
CA LYS A 148 21.73 10.12 17.16
C LYS A 148 21.54 9.74 15.69
N PHE A 149 20.34 9.28 15.36
CA PHE A 149 19.96 8.97 13.98
C PHE A 149 19.88 10.23 13.12
N ASP A 150 20.35 10.13 11.89
CA ASP A 150 20.29 11.20 10.88
C ASP A 150 18.94 11.21 10.17
N LEU A 151 18.30 10.04 10.04
CA LEU A 151 17.02 9.84 9.35
C LEU A 151 16.19 8.79 10.09
N VAL A 152 14.86 8.99 10.11
CA VAL A 152 13.90 7.97 10.51
C VAL A 152 12.93 7.65 9.37
N ILE A 153 12.62 6.37 9.18
CA ILE A 153 11.57 5.87 8.29
C ILE A 153 10.46 5.26 9.15
N THR A 154 9.26 5.84 9.06
CA THR A 154 8.11 5.49 9.91
C THR A 154 6.97 4.90 9.08
N PRO A 155 6.19 3.94 9.62
CA PRO A 155 5.00 3.45 8.95
C PRO A 155 3.89 4.48 8.82
N ALA A 156 3.20 4.49 7.68
CA ALA A 156 2.13 5.44 7.38
C ALA A 156 0.83 5.24 8.18
N PHE A 157 0.67 4.07 8.79
CA PHE A 157 -0.54 3.69 9.54
C PHE A 157 -0.42 3.93 11.05
N ASP A 158 0.77 4.25 11.56
CA ASP A 158 1.06 4.36 12.99
C ASP A 158 1.90 5.63 13.26
N PRO A 159 1.25 6.74 13.68
CA PRO A 159 1.92 8.02 13.91
C PRO A 159 2.79 8.03 15.18
N CYS A 160 2.73 7.00 16.05
CA CYS A 160 3.48 6.96 17.30
C CYS A 160 4.99 7.11 17.08
N SER A 161 5.51 6.41 16.06
CA SER A 161 6.93 6.47 15.68
C SER A 161 7.39 7.86 15.22
N ILE A 162 6.49 8.68 14.67
CA ILE A 162 6.76 10.09 14.31
C ILE A 162 6.91 10.94 15.57
N GLY A 163 6.05 10.70 16.58
CA GLY A 163 6.17 11.34 17.89
C GLY A 163 7.48 10.98 18.59
N ILE A 164 7.87 9.70 18.58
CA ILE A 164 9.15 9.23 19.13
C ILE A 164 10.34 9.89 18.42
N ALA A 165 10.29 10.01 17.09
CA ALA A 165 11.32 10.72 16.32
C ALA A 165 11.39 12.22 16.65
N HIS A 166 10.26 12.85 16.97
CA HIS A 166 10.24 14.24 17.42
C HIS A 166 10.88 14.41 18.80
N ILE A 167 10.64 13.49 19.75
CA ILE A 167 11.32 13.48 21.07
C ILE A 167 12.84 13.41 20.90
N ALA A 168 13.32 12.60 19.95
CA ALA A 168 14.74 12.46 19.65
C ALA A 168 15.34 13.62 18.84
N ASN A 169 14.55 14.65 18.51
CA ASN A 169 14.96 15.79 17.68
C ASN A 169 15.53 15.40 16.30
N ILE A 170 14.94 14.39 15.65
CA ILE A 170 15.35 13.95 14.29
C ILE A 170 14.48 14.69 13.26
N PRO A 171 15.02 15.66 12.49
CA PRO A 171 14.22 16.46 11.56
C PRO A 171 13.95 15.74 10.22
N ALA A 172 14.87 14.90 9.74
CA ALA A 172 14.67 14.12 8.53
C ALA A 172 13.74 12.92 8.82
N ARG A 173 12.54 12.93 8.23
CA ARG A 173 11.53 11.88 8.45
C ARG A 173 10.95 11.46 7.12
N ILE A 174 10.88 10.16 6.88
CA ILE A 174 10.20 9.61 5.72
C ILE A 174 9.06 8.72 6.21
N VAL A 175 7.86 8.97 5.70
CA VAL A 175 6.70 8.13 5.96
C VAL A 175 6.58 7.09 4.85
N SER A 176 6.45 5.81 5.21
CA SER A 176 6.41 4.71 4.25
C SER A 176 5.08 3.95 4.32
N SER A 177 4.49 3.67 3.16
CA SER A 177 3.42 2.69 2.99
C SER A 177 3.99 1.39 2.42
N SER A 178 3.67 0.26 3.03
CA SER A 178 3.99 -1.08 2.53
C SER A 178 3.05 -1.58 1.44
N GLY A 179 2.09 -0.76 1.02
CA GLY A 179 1.19 -1.02 -0.11
C GLY A 179 0.93 0.26 -0.91
N PRO A 180 -0.33 0.53 -1.32
CA PRO A 180 -0.66 1.70 -2.12
C PRO A 180 -0.49 3.01 -1.34
N LEU A 181 -0.52 4.13 -2.08
CA LEU A 181 -0.57 5.47 -1.50
C LEU A 181 -1.87 5.63 -0.70
N LEU A 182 -1.76 5.95 0.59
CA LEU A 182 -2.92 6.10 1.48
C LEU A 182 -3.55 7.49 1.37
N ASP A 183 -4.86 7.59 1.61
CA ASP A 183 -5.59 8.87 1.56
C ASP A 183 -5.00 9.92 2.52
N ASN A 184 -4.57 9.52 3.72
CA ASN A 184 -3.90 10.39 4.69
C ASN A 184 -2.49 10.82 4.22
N MET A 185 -1.73 9.92 3.58
CA MET A 185 -0.44 10.27 2.96
C MET A 185 -0.60 11.22 1.79
N ALA A 186 -1.56 10.95 0.89
CA ALA A 186 -1.83 11.81 -0.26
C ALA A 186 -2.22 13.23 0.19
N SER A 187 -3.12 13.32 1.18
CA SER A 187 -3.51 14.59 1.80
C SER A 187 -2.31 15.34 2.40
N ALA A 188 -1.47 14.65 3.17
CA ALA A 188 -0.28 15.22 3.80
C ALA A 188 0.79 15.67 2.79
N ALA A 189 0.97 14.91 1.71
CA ALA A 189 1.88 15.23 0.61
C ALA A 189 1.35 16.32 -0.33
N GLY A 190 0.06 16.69 -0.22
CA GLY A 190 -0.62 17.62 -1.12
C GLY A 190 -0.92 17.03 -2.50
N ALA A 191 -1.01 15.70 -2.62
CA ALA A 191 -1.34 15.02 -3.87
C ALA A 191 -2.84 15.08 -4.15
N PRO A 192 -3.27 15.56 -5.33
CA PRO A 192 -4.68 15.54 -5.71
C PRO A 192 -5.18 14.11 -5.86
N MET A 193 -6.28 13.77 -5.16
CA MET A 193 -6.96 12.48 -5.27
C MET A 193 -8.39 12.64 -5.78
N PRO A 194 -8.61 12.82 -7.11
CA PRO A 194 -9.95 13.02 -7.64
C PRO A 194 -10.79 11.74 -7.51
N PRO A 195 -11.87 11.73 -6.70
CA PRO A 195 -12.65 10.52 -6.45
C PRO A 195 -13.48 10.07 -7.66
N SER A 196 -13.44 10.82 -8.77
CA SER A 196 -14.08 10.44 -10.03
C SER A 196 -13.38 9.30 -10.75
N TYR A 197 -12.07 9.10 -10.51
CA TYR A 197 -11.26 8.03 -11.12
C TYR A 197 -10.14 7.49 -10.21
N VAL A 198 -9.89 8.10 -9.05
CA VAL A 198 -8.96 7.57 -8.04
C VAL A 198 -9.76 7.03 -6.86
N PRO A 199 -10.04 5.73 -6.81
CA PRO A 199 -10.75 5.12 -5.69
C PRO A 199 -9.86 5.03 -4.45
N SER A 200 -10.48 5.06 -3.27
CA SER A 200 -9.76 4.83 -2.00
C SER A 200 -8.97 3.51 -2.04
N PRO A 201 -7.78 3.43 -1.41
CA PRO A 201 -6.90 2.27 -1.52
C PRO A 201 -7.48 0.94 -1.02
N ILE A 202 -8.50 1.00 -0.16
CA ILE A 202 -9.22 -0.16 0.39
C ILE A 202 -10.56 -0.43 -0.32
N SER A 203 -10.85 0.33 -1.39
CA SER A 203 -12.06 0.20 -2.18
C SER A 203 -11.96 -0.95 -3.18
N PRO A 204 -13.07 -1.68 -3.45
CA PRO A 204 -13.12 -2.71 -4.48
C PRO A 204 -13.41 -2.13 -5.88
N PHE A 205 -13.03 -0.88 -6.15
CA PHE A 205 -13.31 -0.20 -7.43
C PHE A 205 -12.03 0.01 -8.25
N SER A 206 -12.19 0.04 -9.58
CA SER A 206 -11.11 0.37 -10.52
C SER A 206 -11.08 1.87 -10.80
N ASP A 207 -10.14 2.34 -11.62
CA ASP A 207 -10.12 3.73 -12.11
C ASP A 207 -11.22 4.03 -13.15
N VAL A 208 -11.94 3.00 -13.61
CA VAL A 208 -13.17 3.15 -14.39
C VAL A 208 -14.36 2.78 -13.50
N MET A 209 -15.20 3.77 -13.19
CA MET A 209 -16.31 3.63 -12.24
C MET A 209 -17.64 4.08 -12.82
N THR A 210 -18.69 3.34 -12.51
CA THR A 210 -20.08 3.77 -12.68
C THR A 210 -20.43 4.90 -11.72
N PHE A 211 -21.54 5.61 -11.97
CA PHE A 211 -21.99 6.68 -11.09
C PHE A 211 -22.15 6.23 -9.61
N PRO A 212 -22.79 5.09 -9.27
CA PRO A 212 -22.87 4.65 -7.87
C PRO A 212 -21.50 4.36 -7.24
N GLN A 213 -20.57 3.77 -7.99
CA GLN A 213 -19.20 3.53 -7.52
C GLN A 213 -18.46 4.85 -7.26
N ARG A 214 -18.59 5.83 -8.16
CA ARG A 214 -18.05 7.19 -7.97
C ARG A 214 -18.66 7.88 -6.75
N THR A 215 -19.94 7.69 -6.47
CA THR A 215 -20.58 8.24 -5.26
C THR A 215 -19.96 7.66 -3.99
N ILE A 216 -19.76 6.35 -3.93
CA ILE A 216 -19.10 5.70 -2.79
C ILE A 216 -17.63 6.15 -2.69
N SER A 217 -16.93 6.24 -3.83
CA SER A 217 -15.56 6.75 -3.88
C SER A 217 -15.48 8.17 -3.34
N PHE A 218 -16.39 9.06 -3.74
CA PHE A 218 -16.46 10.43 -3.24
C PHE A 218 -16.66 10.48 -1.73
N ILE A 219 -17.63 9.72 -1.20
CA ILE A 219 -17.90 9.68 0.25
C ILE A 219 -16.68 9.16 1.02
N THR A 220 -16.06 8.08 0.56
CA THR A 220 -14.92 7.46 1.24
C THR A 220 -13.67 8.32 1.19
N SER A 221 -13.30 8.86 0.02
CA SER A 221 -12.16 9.77 -0.12
C SER A 221 -12.33 11.07 0.67
N PHE A 222 -13.56 11.57 0.79
CA PHE A 222 -13.85 12.77 1.60
C PHE A 222 -13.70 12.49 3.10
N LEU A 223 -14.22 11.37 3.59
CA LEU A 223 -14.20 11.05 5.02
C LEU A 223 -12.85 10.50 5.50
N ALA A 224 -12.06 9.84 4.64
CA ALA A 224 -10.87 9.10 5.06
C ALA A 224 -9.82 9.93 5.82
N PRO A 225 -9.39 11.13 5.37
CA PRO A 225 -8.42 11.94 6.11
C PRO A 225 -8.96 12.40 7.48
N PHE A 226 -10.24 12.76 7.54
CA PHE A 226 -10.90 13.16 8.79
C PHE A 226 -10.99 12.00 9.78
N LEU A 227 -11.42 10.84 9.32
CA LEU A 227 -11.51 9.63 10.14
C LEU A 227 -10.13 9.20 10.64
N PHE A 228 -9.10 9.24 9.80
CA PHE A 228 -7.73 8.95 10.22
C PHE A 228 -7.27 9.90 11.33
N LYS A 229 -7.46 11.22 11.16
CA LYS A 229 -7.10 12.18 12.21
C LYS A 229 -7.83 11.88 13.51
N ARG A 230 -9.16 11.73 13.46
CA ARG A 230 -10.01 11.58 14.64
C ARG A 230 -9.84 10.27 15.39
N SER A 231 -9.58 9.17 14.66
CA SER A 231 -9.51 7.81 15.21
C SER A 231 -8.09 7.34 15.52
N VAL A 232 -7.05 7.98 14.95
CA VAL A 232 -5.66 7.56 15.13
C VAL A 232 -4.81 8.70 15.68
N SER A 233 -4.72 9.82 14.96
CA SER A 233 -3.80 10.90 15.34
C SER A 233 -4.20 11.67 16.60
N ASP A 234 -5.49 11.97 16.78
CA ASP A 234 -5.98 12.73 17.93
C ASP A 234 -5.80 11.97 19.26
N PRO A 235 -6.18 10.68 19.37
CA PRO A 235 -5.92 9.90 20.58
C PRO A 235 -4.43 9.82 20.93
N GLU A 236 -3.57 9.56 19.95
CA GLU A 236 -2.12 9.50 20.19
C GLU A 236 -1.55 10.89 20.54
N THR A 237 -1.97 11.96 19.88
CA THR A 237 -1.57 13.33 20.25
C THR A 237 -1.94 13.63 21.71
N ALA A 238 -3.14 13.25 22.15
CA ALA A 238 -3.55 13.40 23.54
C ALA A 238 -2.68 12.58 24.51
N LEU A 239 -2.31 11.36 24.12
CA LEU A 239 -1.38 10.51 24.88
C LEU A 239 0.01 11.17 25.01
N PHE A 240 0.62 11.64 23.92
CA PHE A 240 1.91 12.33 23.99
C PHE A 240 1.84 13.62 24.82
N ARG A 241 0.74 14.38 24.74
CA ARG A 241 0.54 15.57 25.58
C ARG A 241 0.43 15.24 27.06
N LYS A 242 -0.17 14.09 27.39
CA LYS A 242 -0.32 13.60 28.76
C LYS A 242 0.98 13.04 29.34
N VAL A 243 1.70 12.23 28.58
CA VAL A 243 2.86 11.46 29.08
C VAL A 243 4.18 12.22 28.92
N ILE A 244 4.35 12.97 27.82
CA ILE A 244 5.63 13.63 27.51
C ILE A 244 5.61 15.09 27.93
N ARG A 245 4.74 15.91 27.34
CA ARG A 245 4.59 17.34 27.70
C ARG A 245 3.29 17.95 27.18
N PRO A 246 2.60 18.82 27.93
CA PRO A 246 1.31 19.39 27.52
C PRO A 246 1.30 20.13 26.17
N ASP A 247 2.44 20.71 25.78
CA ASP A 247 2.61 21.49 24.55
C ASP A 247 3.10 20.64 23.35
N PHE A 248 3.05 19.30 23.45
CA PHE A 248 3.48 18.42 22.36
C PHE A 248 2.69 18.73 21.07
N PRO A 249 3.38 18.84 19.91
CA PRO A 249 2.73 19.17 18.63
C PRO A 249 1.71 18.10 18.23
N ASP A 250 0.75 18.48 17.38
CA ASP A 250 -0.17 17.52 16.78
C ASP A 250 0.60 16.53 15.90
N LEU A 251 0.37 15.23 16.11
CA LEU A 251 1.11 14.19 15.39
C LEU A 251 0.80 14.19 13.88
N PHE A 252 -0.38 14.64 13.46
CA PHE A 252 -0.72 14.76 12.05
C PHE A 252 0.02 15.94 11.40
N ASP A 253 0.26 17.02 12.14
CA ASP A 253 1.10 18.12 11.67
C ASP A 253 2.56 17.65 11.49
N LEU A 254 3.08 16.85 12.43
CA LEU A 254 4.40 16.21 12.26
C LEU A 254 4.43 15.26 11.06
N PHE A 255 3.36 14.47 10.86
CA PHE A 255 3.20 13.59 9.72
C PHE A 255 3.21 14.37 8.40
N LYS A 256 2.52 15.52 8.34
CA LYS A 256 2.48 16.43 7.19
C LYS A 256 3.84 17.08 6.91
N ASN A 257 4.63 17.33 7.94
CA ASN A 257 5.97 17.95 7.84
C ASN A 257 7.10 16.94 7.55
N SER A 258 6.78 15.67 7.29
CA SER A 258 7.79 14.68 6.89
C SER A 258 8.45 15.04 5.56
N SER A 259 9.74 14.77 5.41
CA SER A 259 10.53 15.11 4.21
C SER A 259 9.89 14.53 2.95
N LEU A 260 9.70 13.20 2.92
CA LEU A 260 9.19 12.45 1.77
C LEU A 260 8.22 11.35 2.22
N TYR A 261 7.52 10.80 1.24
CA TYR A 261 6.56 9.71 1.38
C TYR A 261 6.95 8.56 0.46
N PHE A 262 7.35 7.44 1.02
CA PHE A 262 7.65 6.23 0.28
C PHE A 262 6.41 5.37 0.10
N VAL A 263 6.16 4.91 -1.11
CA VAL A 263 5.00 4.06 -1.43
C VAL A 263 5.49 2.80 -2.11
N ASN A 264 5.08 1.63 -1.60
CA ASN A 264 5.42 0.34 -2.20
C ASN A 264 4.63 0.07 -3.48
N THR A 265 4.59 1.00 -4.44
CA THR A 265 3.92 0.81 -5.74
C THR A 265 4.83 1.29 -6.86
N HIS A 266 4.43 1.06 -8.12
CA HIS A 266 5.16 1.55 -9.29
C HIS A 266 4.19 2.11 -10.32
N GLU A 267 4.53 3.26 -10.92
CA GLU A 267 3.68 4.04 -11.81
C GLU A 267 3.22 3.24 -13.04
N LEU A 268 4.04 2.27 -13.47
CA LEU A 268 3.74 1.44 -14.64
C LEU A 268 2.61 0.44 -14.44
N TYR A 269 2.33 0.01 -13.21
CA TYR A 269 1.26 -0.95 -12.95
C TYR A 269 0.13 -0.39 -12.07
N ASP A 270 0.38 0.65 -11.28
CA ASP A 270 -0.67 1.21 -10.45
C ASP A 270 -1.78 1.90 -11.29
N PHE A 271 -2.89 2.26 -10.66
CA PHE A 271 -3.85 3.16 -11.28
C PHE A 271 -3.22 4.54 -11.47
N ALA A 272 -3.31 5.09 -12.67
CA ALA A 272 -2.74 6.40 -12.98
C ALA A 272 -3.48 7.49 -12.19
N HIS A 273 -2.74 8.28 -11.44
CA HIS A 273 -3.28 9.39 -10.65
C HIS A 273 -2.26 10.54 -10.54
N PRO A 274 -2.71 11.77 -10.22
CA PRO A 274 -1.81 12.87 -9.91
C PRO A 274 -0.93 12.54 -8.70
N THR A 275 0.30 13.03 -8.71
CA THR A 275 1.27 12.85 -7.60
C THR A 275 2.06 14.14 -7.38
N THR A 276 2.85 14.18 -6.31
CA THR A 276 3.78 15.28 -6.02
C THR A 276 5.21 14.75 -5.93
N HIS A 277 6.20 15.63 -6.06
CA HIS A 277 7.61 15.27 -5.91
C HIS A 277 8.00 14.86 -4.47
N ARG A 278 7.07 14.91 -3.52
CA ARG A 278 7.26 14.37 -2.17
C ARG A 278 6.93 12.88 -2.08
N ILE A 279 6.23 12.32 -3.07
CA ILE A 279 5.86 10.90 -3.11
C ILE A 279 6.84 10.16 -4.02
N ILE A 280 7.58 9.22 -3.45
CA ILE A 280 8.55 8.39 -4.17
C ILE A 280 8.04 6.95 -4.17
N ASN A 281 7.82 6.43 -5.37
CA ASN A 281 7.36 5.07 -5.61
C ASN A 281 8.56 4.12 -5.57
N ILE A 282 8.59 3.26 -4.55
CA ILE A 282 9.64 2.27 -4.29
C ILE A 282 9.08 0.84 -4.41
N GLY A 283 8.02 0.64 -5.19
CA GLY A 283 7.49 -0.68 -5.52
C GLY A 283 8.51 -1.51 -6.30
N GLY A 284 8.66 -2.76 -5.91
CA GLY A 284 9.63 -3.69 -6.48
C GLY A 284 10.81 -3.98 -5.56
N LEU A 285 10.90 -3.35 -4.38
CA LEU A 285 11.96 -3.65 -3.42
C LEU A 285 11.97 -5.14 -3.06
N GLY A 286 13.16 -5.75 -3.15
CA GLY A 286 13.37 -7.17 -2.90
C GLY A 286 12.65 -8.09 -3.88
N MET A 287 12.11 -7.58 -5.00
CA MET A 287 11.63 -8.38 -6.11
C MET A 287 12.80 -8.78 -6.99
N THR A 288 13.32 -9.98 -6.78
CA THR A 288 14.39 -10.51 -7.65
C THR A 288 13.77 -11.05 -8.93
N VAL A 289 14.17 -10.47 -10.07
CA VAL A 289 14.00 -11.13 -11.37
C VAL A 289 15.13 -12.15 -11.47
N MET A 290 14.82 -13.42 -11.21
CA MET A 290 15.81 -14.49 -11.30
C MET A 290 15.78 -15.09 -12.70
N ASP A 291 16.97 -15.29 -13.27
CA ASP A 291 17.12 -16.15 -14.44
C ASP A 291 17.18 -17.62 -13.97
N SER A 292 16.85 -18.57 -14.86
CA SER A 292 16.59 -19.97 -14.47
C SER A 292 17.80 -20.67 -13.82
N ASP A 293 19.00 -20.26 -14.17
CA ASP A 293 20.28 -20.76 -13.64
C ASP A 293 20.57 -20.32 -12.20
N GLN A 294 19.92 -19.25 -11.73
CA GLN A 294 20.07 -18.73 -10.38
C GLN A 294 19.16 -19.42 -9.35
N ILE A 295 18.18 -20.19 -9.82
CA ILE A 295 17.15 -20.80 -8.97
C ILE A 295 17.68 -22.12 -8.41
N LYS A 296 17.93 -22.13 -7.10
CA LYS A 296 18.33 -23.33 -6.37
C LYS A 296 17.25 -23.69 -5.35
N PHE A 297 16.88 -24.97 -5.33
CA PHE A 297 15.93 -25.50 -4.36
C PHE A 297 16.60 -26.53 -3.47
N ASP A 298 16.26 -26.47 -2.18
CA ASP A 298 16.46 -27.58 -1.27
C ASP A 298 15.38 -28.65 -1.48
N GLU A 299 15.61 -29.83 -0.93
CA GLU A 299 14.57 -30.86 -0.81
C GLU A 299 13.41 -30.33 0.05
N PRO A 300 12.14 -30.64 -0.28
CA PRO A 300 11.69 -31.53 -1.35
C PRO A 300 11.46 -30.83 -2.71
N PHE A 301 11.60 -29.50 -2.78
CA PHE A 301 11.21 -28.73 -3.97
C PHE A 301 12.06 -29.06 -5.18
N LYS A 302 13.35 -29.38 -4.98
CA LYS A 302 14.25 -29.86 -6.03
C LYS A 302 13.64 -31.03 -6.83
N LYS A 303 13.28 -32.13 -6.15
CA LYS A 303 12.64 -33.29 -6.79
C LYS A 303 11.31 -32.98 -7.45
N ILE A 304 10.54 -32.07 -6.85
CA ILE A 304 9.23 -31.68 -7.38
C ILE A 304 9.38 -31.00 -8.73
N VAL A 305 10.27 -30.01 -8.84
CA VAL A 305 10.50 -29.26 -10.08
C VAL A 305 11.22 -30.09 -11.14
N GLU A 306 12.03 -31.08 -10.76
CA GLU A 306 12.65 -32.05 -11.68
C GLU A 306 11.64 -33.03 -12.27
N LYS A 307 10.62 -33.44 -11.48
CA LYS A 307 9.62 -34.45 -11.90
C LYS A 307 8.42 -33.87 -12.66
N HIS A 308 8.12 -32.58 -12.50
CA HIS A 308 6.94 -31.95 -13.09
C HIS A 308 7.32 -30.68 -13.86
N ASP A 309 6.80 -30.58 -15.08
CA ASP A 309 7.05 -29.50 -16.04
C ASP A 309 5.98 -28.39 -16.01
N LYS A 310 4.81 -28.68 -15.43
CA LYS A 310 3.70 -27.73 -15.30
C LYS A 310 3.20 -27.66 -13.86
N ILE A 311 3.48 -26.55 -13.19
CA ILE A 311 3.17 -26.32 -11.79
C ILE A 311 2.29 -25.09 -11.64
N VAL A 312 1.29 -25.16 -10.75
CA VAL A 312 0.46 -24.03 -10.32
C VAL A 312 0.63 -23.85 -8.82
N LEU A 313 0.94 -22.64 -8.39
CA LEU A 313 1.07 -22.33 -6.96
C LEU A 313 -0.27 -21.84 -6.40
N PHE A 314 -0.54 -22.13 -5.13
CA PHE A 314 -1.68 -21.60 -4.42
C PHE A 314 -1.26 -21.06 -3.05
N SER A 315 -1.56 -19.79 -2.75
CA SER A 315 -1.33 -19.20 -1.43
C SER A 315 -2.23 -18.01 -1.13
N LEU A 316 -2.98 -18.08 -0.02
CA LEU A 316 -3.80 -16.97 0.49
C LEU A 316 -3.06 -16.02 1.45
N GLY A 317 -1.72 -16.04 1.41
CA GLY A 317 -0.88 -15.14 2.22
C GLY A 317 -0.52 -15.72 3.59
N SER A 318 0.04 -14.86 4.46
CA SER A 318 0.55 -15.26 5.78
C SER A 318 -0.39 -15.00 6.95
N VAL A 319 -1.34 -14.07 6.77
CA VAL A 319 -2.31 -13.67 7.82
C VAL A 319 -3.55 -14.55 7.78
N THR A 320 -3.99 -14.92 6.57
CA THR A 320 -5.16 -15.77 6.39
C THR A 320 -4.74 -17.22 6.23
N ASN A 321 -5.01 -18.01 7.27
CA ASN A 321 -4.79 -19.44 7.25
C ASN A 321 -5.72 -20.11 6.22
N SER A 322 -5.13 -20.80 5.23
CA SER A 322 -5.89 -21.48 4.18
C SER A 322 -6.81 -22.58 4.74
N SER A 323 -6.48 -23.13 5.92
CA SER A 323 -7.32 -24.15 6.57
C SER A 323 -8.67 -23.63 7.05
N HIS A 324 -8.82 -22.31 7.21
CA HIS A 324 -10.08 -21.68 7.60
C HIS A 324 -11.02 -21.42 6.42
N MET A 325 -10.61 -21.74 5.19
CA MET A 325 -11.50 -21.70 4.02
C MET A 325 -12.78 -22.51 4.30
N PRO A 326 -13.96 -22.04 3.84
CA PRO A 326 -15.18 -22.82 3.89
C PRO A 326 -15.00 -24.20 3.24
N VAL A 327 -15.65 -25.23 3.81
CA VAL A 327 -15.57 -26.60 3.26
C VAL A 327 -16.01 -26.65 1.80
N SER A 328 -16.98 -25.82 1.40
CA SER A 328 -17.42 -25.68 0.01
C SER A 328 -16.29 -25.22 -0.92
N TRP A 329 -15.46 -24.26 -0.49
CA TRP A 329 -14.33 -23.78 -1.26
C TRP A 329 -13.24 -24.84 -1.38
N LYS A 330 -12.92 -25.53 -0.28
CA LYS A 330 -11.95 -26.63 -0.28
C LYS A 330 -12.36 -27.70 -1.29
N LYS A 331 -13.61 -28.15 -1.25
CA LYS A 331 -14.17 -29.13 -2.20
C LYS A 331 -14.10 -28.63 -3.64
N ALA A 332 -14.53 -27.39 -3.89
CA ALA A 332 -14.52 -26.80 -5.22
C ALA A 332 -13.11 -26.69 -5.81
N LEU A 333 -12.11 -26.31 -5.00
CA LEU A 333 -10.70 -26.26 -5.43
C LEU A 333 -10.20 -27.65 -5.80
N LEU A 334 -10.34 -28.62 -4.89
CA LEU A 334 -9.84 -29.98 -5.13
C LEU A 334 -10.54 -30.65 -6.32
N SER A 335 -11.85 -30.50 -6.48
CA SER A 335 -12.58 -31.08 -7.61
C SER A 335 -12.19 -30.44 -8.94
N SER A 336 -11.91 -29.13 -8.94
CA SER A 336 -11.40 -28.43 -10.13
C SER A 336 -10.00 -28.90 -10.52
N PHE A 337 -9.09 -29.04 -9.56
CA PHE A 337 -7.70 -29.42 -9.83
C PHE A 337 -7.59 -30.82 -10.45
N VAL A 338 -8.49 -31.75 -10.11
CA VAL A 338 -8.57 -33.08 -10.74
C VAL A 338 -8.79 -32.99 -12.26
N LYS A 339 -9.44 -31.94 -12.75
CA LYS A 339 -9.70 -31.73 -14.19
C LYS A 339 -8.46 -31.29 -14.97
N PHE A 340 -7.36 -30.98 -14.29
CA PHE A 340 -6.09 -30.56 -14.87
C PHE A 340 -4.98 -31.57 -14.52
N PRO A 341 -5.07 -32.84 -14.96
CA PRO A 341 -4.15 -33.91 -14.52
C PRO A 341 -2.69 -33.70 -14.95
N ASN A 342 -2.45 -32.87 -15.96
CA ASN A 342 -1.12 -32.51 -16.44
C ASN A 342 -0.45 -31.39 -15.62
N TYR A 343 -1.14 -30.83 -14.63
CA TYR A 343 -0.62 -29.76 -13.77
C TYR A 343 -0.50 -30.26 -12.34
N LEU A 344 0.63 -29.97 -11.70
CA LEU A 344 0.82 -30.16 -10.27
C LEU A 344 0.46 -28.87 -9.51
N PHE A 345 -0.42 -28.98 -8.53
CA PHE A 345 -0.82 -27.86 -7.68
C PHE A 345 -0.08 -27.92 -6.34
N LEU A 346 0.72 -26.90 -6.04
CA LEU A 346 1.40 -26.75 -4.75
C LEU A 346 0.64 -25.75 -3.89
N LEU A 347 0.00 -26.24 -2.82
CA LEU A 347 -0.84 -25.43 -1.95
C LEU A 347 -0.12 -25.12 -0.65
N ARG A 348 -0.05 -23.84 -0.31
CA ARG A 348 0.21 -23.44 1.07
C ARG A 348 -1.04 -23.71 1.91
N TYR A 349 -0.95 -24.71 2.78
CA TYR A 349 -2.04 -25.18 3.62
C TYR A 349 -1.50 -25.71 4.96
N GLU A 350 -1.99 -25.15 6.07
CA GLU A 350 -1.38 -25.32 7.39
C GLU A 350 -1.92 -26.53 8.18
N ALA A 351 -3.13 -26.99 7.88
CA ALA A 351 -3.81 -28.08 8.58
C ALA A 351 -3.70 -29.44 7.85
N ARG A 352 -4.18 -30.51 8.49
CA ARG A 352 -4.15 -31.90 7.99
C ARG A 352 -5.55 -32.47 7.67
N ASP A 353 -6.57 -31.63 7.68
CA ASP A 353 -7.97 -32.03 7.44
C ASP A 353 -8.23 -32.47 5.99
N LEU A 354 -7.28 -32.26 5.07
CA LEU A 354 -7.36 -32.67 3.67
C LEU A 354 -6.58 -33.94 3.34
N ASP A 355 -5.79 -34.49 4.28
CA ASP A 355 -4.82 -35.57 4.01
C ASP A 355 -5.46 -36.81 3.37
N ASN A 356 -6.73 -37.11 3.70
CA ASN A 356 -7.45 -38.28 3.20
C ASN A 356 -8.24 -38.05 1.90
N ILE A 357 -8.36 -36.80 1.44
CA ILE A 357 -9.19 -36.42 0.28
C ILE A 357 -8.42 -35.67 -0.80
N ILE A 358 -7.09 -35.61 -0.67
CA ILE A 358 -6.24 -34.86 -1.60
C ILE A 358 -6.06 -35.62 -2.93
N PRO A 359 -6.26 -34.95 -4.09
CA PRO A 359 -5.98 -35.54 -5.38
C PRO A 359 -4.49 -35.80 -5.61
N LYS A 360 -4.17 -36.78 -6.49
CA LYS A 360 -2.77 -37.15 -6.82
C LYS A 360 -1.93 -36.00 -7.36
N ASN A 361 -2.55 -35.00 -8.00
CA ASN A 361 -1.89 -33.84 -8.59
C ASN A 361 -1.91 -32.61 -7.68
N VAL A 362 -2.12 -32.79 -6.37
CA VAL A 362 -2.12 -31.71 -5.37
C VAL A 362 -1.16 -32.09 -4.24
N LEU A 363 -0.28 -31.17 -3.85
CA LEU A 363 0.62 -31.32 -2.71
C LEU A 363 0.46 -30.15 -1.74
N LEU A 364 0.41 -30.46 -0.43
CA LEU A 364 0.26 -29.46 0.62
C LEU A 364 1.58 -29.17 1.31
N PHE A 365 1.84 -27.91 1.58
CA PHE A 365 2.99 -27.44 2.33
C PHE A 365 2.57 -26.40 3.35
N LYS A 366 3.15 -26.42 4.55
CA LYS A 366 2.98 -25.32 5.51
C LYS A 366 3.61 -24.02 5.02
N TRP A 367 4.67 -24.11 4.22
CA TRP A 367 5.38 -22.98 3.64
C TRP A 367 5.92 -23.32 2.26
N LEU A 368 5.84 -22.37 1.33
CA LEU A 368 6.38 -22.48 -0.01
C LEU A 368 7.53 -21.47 -0.18
N PRO A 369 8.65 -21.82 -0.84
CA PRO A 369 9.64 -20.85 -1.32
C PRO A 369 9.06 -20.09 -2.53
N GLN A 370 8.01 -19.31 -2.28
CA GLN A 370 7.12 -18.72 -3.29
C GLN A 370 7.88 -17.93 -4.35
N THR A 371 8.77 -17.02 -3.95
CA THR A 371 9.56 -16.19 -4.87
C THR A 371 10.41 -17.03 -5.83
N PHE A 372 11.08 -18.07 -5.33
CA PHE A 372 11.90 -18.97 -6.16
C PHE A 372 11.03 -19.83 -7.09
N LEU A 373 9.93 -20.38 -6.58
CA LEU A 373 9.00 -21.17 -7.39
C LEU A 373 8.39 -20.32 -8.51
N LEU A 374 7.94 -19.10 -8.21
CA LEU A 374 7.36 -18.20 -9.23
C LEU A 374 8.34 -17.88 -10.35
N ASN A 375 9.63 -17.70 -10.05
CA ASN A 375 10.64 -17.47 -11.08
C ASN A 375 10.98 -18.74 -11.88
N HIS A 376 10.59 -19.94 -11.43
CA HIS A 376 10.93 -21.19 -12.12
C HIS A 376 10.16 -21.34 -13.45
N PRO A 377 10.80 -21.82 -14.54
CA PRO A 377 10.14 -22.01 -15.84
C PRO A 377 8.92 -22.94 -15.81
N HIS A 378 8.93 -23.96 -14.96
CA HIS A 378 7.83 -24.93 -14.86
C HIS A 378 6.58 -24.37 -14.16
N VAL A 379 6.69 -23.27 -13.40
CA VAL A 379 5.51 -22.63 -12.82
C VAL A 379 4.77 -21.84 -13.89
N ARG A 380 3.48 -22.13 -14.08
CA ARG A 380 2.65 -21.59 -15.16
C ARG A 380 1.72 -20.48 -14.69
N ALA A 381 1.22 -20.56 -13.46
CA ALA A 381 0.34 -19.56 -12.87
C ALA A 381 0.40 -19.57 -11.35
N PHE A 382 -0.12 -18.51 -10.75
CA PHE A 382 -0.27 -18.36 -9.31
C PHE A 382 -1.72 -18.10 -8.93
N ILE A 383 -2.27 -18.86 -7.98
CA ILE A 383 -3.55 -18.57 -7.34
C ILE A 383 -3.24 -17.91 -6.00
N SER A 384 -3.69 -16.67 -5.81
CA SER A 384 -3.41 -15.92 -4.60
C SER A 384 -4.59 -15.12 -4.10
N HIS A 385 -4.57 -14.74 -2.82
CA HIS A 385 -5.47 -13.71 -2.30
C HIS A 385 -5.27 -12.31 -2.91
N GLY A 386 -4.20 -12.07 -3.68
CA GLY A 386 -3.92 -10.76 -4.29
C GLY A 386 -3.30 -9.74 -3.34
N GLY A 387 -2.70 -10.18 -2.23
CA GLY A 387 -1.90 -9.28 -1.37
C GLY A 387 -0.75 -8.63 -2.13
N PHE A 388 -0.36 -7.43 -1.70
CA PHE A 388 0.53 -6.55 -2.47
C PHE A 388 1.88 -7.21 -2.85
N ASN A 389 2.53 -7.92 -1.92
CA ASN A 389 3.77 -8.66 -2.21
C ASN A 389 3.55 -9.80 -3.22
N SER A 390 2.48 -10.58 -3.06
CA SER A 390 2.14 -11.69 -3.97
C SER A 390 1.85 -11.19 -5.39
N LEU A 391 1.18 -10.04 -5.53
CA LEU A 391 0.93 -9.40 -6.82
C LEU A 391 2.25 -9.02 -7.50
N GLN A 392 3.14 -8.34 -6.77
CA GLN A 392 4.46 -7.93 -7.28
C GLN A 392 5.30 -9.15 -7.64
N GLU A 393 5.38 -10.17 -6.80
CA GLU A 393 6.16 -11.39 -7.09
C GLU A 393 5.68 -12.08 -8.38
N SER A 394 4.37 -12.15 -8.61
CA SER A 394 3.81 -12.69 -9.86
C SER A 394 4.16 -11.83 -11.08
N LEU A 395 4.03 -10.51 -10.93
CA LEU A 395 4.31 -9.54 -11.99
C LEU A 395 5.80 -9.54 -12.38
N PHE A 396 6.71 -9.50 -11.41
CA PHE A 396 8.16 -9.54 -11.64
C PHE A 396 8.64 -10.90 -12.15
N ALA A 397 8.00 -12.00 -11.75
CA ALA A 397 8.26 -13.32 -12.32
C ALA A 397 7.65 -13.52 -13.72
N GLY A 398 6.76 -12.61 -14.16
CA GLY A 398 6.05 -12.70 -15.44
C GLY A 398 5.08 -13.88 -15.50
N LYS A 399 4.42 -14.18 -14.38
CA LYS A 399 3.44 -15.28 -14.27
C LYS A 399 2.01 -14.73 -14.17
N PRO A 400 1.06 -15.27 -14.95
CA PRO A 400 -0.36 -15.01 -14.76
C PRO A 400 -0.83 -15.33 -13.33
N ILE A 401 -1.81 -14.57 -12.85
CA ILE A 401 -2.35 -14.71 -11.50
C ILE A 401 -3.88 -14.89 -11.52
N ILE A 402 -4.40 -15.82 -10.71
CA ILE A 402 -5.82 -15.85 -10.33
C ILE A 402 -5.90 -15.25 -8.93
N THR A 403 -6.65 -14.16 -8.77
CA THR A 403 -6.81 -13.49 -7.48
C THR A 403 -8.13 -13.85 -6.82
N ILE A 404 -8.09 -14.21 -5.54
CA ILE A 404 -9.25 -14.45 -4.67
C ILE A 404 -9.21 -13.42 -3.53
N PRO A 405 -9.60 -12.17 -3.77
CA PRO A 405 -9.47 -11.10 -2.79
C PRO A 405 -10.36 -11.35 -1.56
N LEU A 406 -9.77 -11.23 -0.37
CA LEU A 406 -10.43 -11.53 0.89
C LEU A 406 -10.80 -10.27 1.68
N TYR A 407 -9.93 -9.26 1.76
CA TYR A 407 -10.13 -8.01 2.51
C TYR A 407 -9.09 -6.95 2.14
N GLY A 408 -9.31 -5.70 2.58
CA GLY A 408 -8.35 -4.62 2.47
C GLY A 408 -8.01 -4.25 1.02
N ASP A 409 -6.72 -4.02 0.77
CA ASP A 409 -6.17 -3.63 -0.55
C ASP A 409 -6.25 -4.74 -1.60
N GLN A 410 -6.52 -5.99 -1.20
CA GLN A 410 -6.53 -7.15 -2.09
C GLN A 410 -7.51 -7.00 -3.26
N PHE A 411 -8.66 -6.36 -3.03
CA PHE A 411 -9.64 -6.11 -4.11
C PHE A 411 -9.09 -5.13 -5.16
N ARG A 412 -8.45 -4.05 -4.71
CA ARG A 412 -7.78 -3.08 -5.59
C ARG A 412 -6.66 -3.75 -6.39
N ASN A 413 -5.84 -4.56 -5.73
CA ASN A 413 -4.74 -5.29 -6.34
C ASN A 413 -5.22 -6.30 -7.39
N ALA A 414 -6.34 -6.99 -7.15
CA ALA A 414 -6.98 -7.85 -8.13
C ALA A 414 -7.38 -7.09 -9.40
N LEU A 415 -7.97 -5.91 -9.24
CA LEU A 415 -8.37 -5.05 -10.37
C LEU A 415 -7.18 -4.49 -11.14
N ILE A 416 -6.05 -4.21 -10.47
CA ILE A 416 -4.79 -3.88 -11.13
C ILE A 416 -4.35 -5.04 -12.04
N ALA A 417 -4.38 -6.27 -11.53
CA ALA A 417 -3.99 -7.45 -12.29
C ALA A 417 -4.87 -7.66 -13.53
N GLU A 418 -6.19 -7.48 -13.38
CA GLU A 418 -7.14 -7.56 -14.48
C GLU A 418 -6.95 -6.45 -15.51
N LYS A 419 -6.77 -5.19 -15.06
CA LYS A 419 -6.54 -4.04 -15.93
C LYS A 419 -5.35 -4.23 -16.86
N HIS A 420 -4.27 -4.77 -16.33
CA HIS A 420 -3.06 -5.06 -17.11
C HIS A 420 -3.12 -6.41 -17.84
N GLY A 421 -4.21 -7.16 -17.70
CA GLY A 421 -4.49 -8.37 -18.46
C GLY A 421 -3.73 -9.62 -18.01
N PHE A 422 -2.93 -9.56 -16.95
CA PHE A 422 -2.20 -10.72 -16.41
C PHE A 422 -2.94 -11.43 -15.27
N GLY A 423 -4.04 -10.85 -14.78
CA GLY A 423 -4.84 -11.37 -13.68
C GLY A 423 -6.26 -11.76 -14.07
N TYR A 424 -6.79 -12.80 -13.43
CA TYR A 424 -8.22 -13.15 -13.43
C TYR A 424 -8.77 -13.03 -12.00
N CYS A 425 -9.74 -12.15 -11.75
CA CYS A 425 -10.35 -12.01 -10.43
C CYS A 425 -11.48 -13.02 -10.22
N LEU A 426 -11.32 -13.88 -9.22
CA LEU A 426 -12.36 -14.79 -8.75
C LEU A 426 -12.95 -14.26 -7.44
N GLU A 427 -14.07 -13.55 -7.55
CA GLU A 427 -14.80 -13.04 -6.39
C GLU A 427 -15.28 -14.17 -5.46
N LYS A 428 -15.25 -13.91 -4.15
CA LYS A 428 -15.65 -14.85 -3.08
C LYS A 428 -17.00 -15.52 -3.31
N LYS A 429 -17.99 -14.73 -3.76
CA LYS A 429 -19.37 -15.16 -4.05
C LYS A 429 -19.49 -16.17 -5.19
N HIS A 430 -18.46 -16.27 -6.03
CA HIS A 430 -18.45 -17.09 -7.23
C HIS A 430 -17.57 -18.35 -7.12
N ILE A 431 -17.05 -18.66 -5.93
CA ILE A 431 -16.14 -19.80 -5.75
C ILE A 431 -16.93 -21.11 -5.84
N THR A 432 -16.87 -21.70 -7.03
CA THR A 432 -17.50 -22.95 -7.44
C THR A 432 -16.55 -23.68 -8.36
N GLU A 433 -16.67 -25.00 -8.48
CA GLU A 433 -15.83 -25.81 -9.37
C GLU A 433 -15.82 -25.25 -10.80
N LYS A 434 -17.02 -24.96 -11.35
CA LYS A 434 -17.16 -24.40 -12.71
C LYS A 434 -16.39 -23.10 -12.90
N LYS A 435 -16.47 -22.17 -11.93
CA LYS A 435 -15.79 -20.87 -12.02
C LYS A 435 -14.28 -20.98 -11.84
N ILE A 436 -13.80 -21.88 -10.98
CA ILE A 436 -12.37 -22.16 -10.82
C ILE A 436 -11.81 -22.78 -12.11
N ILE A 437 -12.49 -23.77 -12.69
CA ILE A 437 -12.11 -24.36 -13.99
C ILE A 437 -12.04 -23.28 -15.07
N THR A 438 -13.05 -22.39 -15.13
CA THR A 438 -13.06 -21.26 -16.08
C THR A 438 -11.84 -20.36 -15.90
N ALA A 439 -11.52 -19.99 -14.66
CA ALA A 439 -10.36 -19.16 -14.36
C ALA A 439 -9.02 -19.86 -14.71
N LEU A 440 -8.92 -21.17 -14.46
CA LEU A 440 -7.75 -21.97 -14.81
C LEU A 440 -7.54 -22.06 -16.32
N HIS A 441 -8.59 -22.35 -17.10
CA HIS A 441 -8.49 -22.31 -18.57
C HIS A 441 -8.06 -20.93 -19.07
N ALA A 442 -8.64 -19.86 -18.52
CA ALA A 442 -8.25 -18.50 -18.88
C ALA A 442 -6.74 -18.27 -18.66
N VAL A 443 -6.21 -18.48 -17.45
CA VAL A 443 -4.80 -18.13 -17.18
C VAL A 443 -3.78 -19.13 -17.73
N LEU A 444 -4.16 -20.40 -17.93
CA LEU A 444 -3.24 -21.45 -18.36
C LEU A 444 -3.23 -21.66 -19.89
N GLU A 445 -4.32 -21.32 -20.58
CA GLU A 445 -4.50 -21.66 -22.00
C GLU A 445 -4.72 -20.43 -22.90
N ASP A 446 -5.32 -19.33 -22.41
CA ASP A 446 -5.46 -18.11 -23.21
C ASP A 446 -4.11 -17.34 -23.23
N PRO A 447 -3.47 -17.20 -24.41
CA PRO A 447 -2.17 -16.56 -24.52
C PRO A 447 -2.18 -15.09 -24.08
N LYS A 448 -3.34 -14.42 -24.01
CA LYS A 448 -3.38 -13.01 -23.57
C LYS A 448 -2.76 -12.83 -22.18
N TYR A 449 -3.00 -13.77 -21.26
CA TYR A 449 -2.57 -13.65 -19.87
C TYR A 449 -1.06 -13.74 -19.74
N ILE A 450 -0.45 -14.75 -20.38
CA ILE A 450 1.00 -14.92 -20.35
C ILE A 450 1.72 -13.83 -21.16
N ASN A 451 1.14 -13.36 -22.27
CA ASN A 451 1.70 -12.25 -23.04
C ASN A 451 1.68 -10.96 -22.24
N ALA A 452 0.58 -10.67 -21.55
CA ALA A 452 0.47 -9.52 -20.66
C ALA A 452 1.47 -9.60 -19.49
N ALA A 453 1.55 -10.75 -18.81
CA ALA A 453 2.50 -10.96 -17.71
C ALA A 453 3.96 -10.79 -18.17
N SER A 454 4.30 -11.36 -19.34
CA SER A 454 5.65 -11.26 -19.93
C SER A 454 5.98 -9.84 -20.33
N ARG A 455 5.02 -9.09 -20.90
CA ARG A 455 5.18 -7.67 -21.22
C ARG A 455 5.44 -6.84 -19.97
N MET A 456 4.65 -7.03 -18.90
CA MET A 456 4.84 -6.32 -17.64
C MET A 456 6.21 -6.62 -17.02
N ARG A 457 6.62 -7.90 -16.97
CA ARG A 457 7.97 -8.28 -16.54
C ARG A 457 9.05 -7.58 -17.35
N ALA A 458 8.93 -7.56 -18.68
CA ALA A 458 9.89 -6.92 -19.56
C ALA A 458 9.97 -5.40 -19.33
N MET A 459 8.83 -4.74 -19.07
CA MET A 459 8.79 -3.33 -18.68
C MET A 459 9.50 -3.11 -17.34
N MET A 460 9.17 -3.89 -16.31
CA MET A 460 9.81 -3.75 -14.99
C MET A 460 11.32 -4.01 -15.03
N LYS A 461 11.80 -4.96 -15.84
CA LYS A 461 13.25 -5.22 -16.02
C LYS A 461 13.99 -4.04 -16.69
N LYS A 462 13.27 -3.19 -17.43
CA LYS A 462 13.82 -2.07 -18.21
C LYS A 462 13.44 -0.70 -17.66
N VAL A 463 12.82 -0.62 -16.48
CA VAL A 463 12.54 0.64 -15.82
C VAL A 463 13.84 1.42 -15.63
N PRO A 464 13.88 2.74 -15.95
CA PRO A 464 15.12 3.52 -15.85
C PRO A 464 15.66 3.64 -14.42
N ASN A 465 14.78 3.89 -13.44
CA ASN A 465 15.15 4.12 -12.05
C ASN A 465 14.69 2.94 -11.21
N ARG A 466 15.63 2.15 -10.70
CA ARG A 466 15.29 0.99 -9.86
C ARG A 466 14.77 1.43 -8.49
N ALA A 467 13.88 0.64 -7.91
CA ALA A 467 13.31 0.93 -6.59
C ALA A 467 14.39 1.03 -5.50
N GLU A 468 15.43 0.18 -5.57
CA GLU A 468 16.56 0.23 -4.65
C GLU A 468 17.35 1.55 -4.76
N GLU A 469 17.57 2.03 -5.98
CA GLU A 469 18.29 3.27 -6.25
C GLU A 469 17.48 4.50 -5.81
N LEU A 470 16.18 4.52 -6.10
CA LEU A 470 15.28 5.55 -5.63
C LEU A 470 15.25 5.61 -4.10
N LEU A 471 15.13 4.45 -3.44
CA LEU A 471 15.15 4.36 -1.99
C LEU A 471 16.42 5.00 -1.41
N VAL A 472 17.61 4.56 -1.86
CA VAL A 472 18.89 5.04 -1.34
C VAL A 472 19.05 6.53 -1.58
N LYS A 473 18.93 6.99 -2.83
CA LYS A 473 19.18 8.39 -3.19
C LYS A 473 18.24 9.36 -2.48
N PHE A 474 16.95 9.03 -2.36
CA PHE A 474 16.00 9.89 -1.68
C PHE A 474 16.14 9.82 -0.15
N SER A 475 16.60 8.70 0.42
CA SER A 475 16.96 8.61 1.83
C SER A 475 18.20 9.44 2.16
N GLU A 476 19.26 9.37 1.35
CA GLU A 476 20.47 10.19 1.51
C GLU A 476 20.13 11.68 1.39
N PHE A 477 19.38 12.05 0.34
CA PHE A 477 18.95 13.43 0.13
C PHE A 477 18.09 13.96 1.30
N ALA A 478 17.19 13.13 1.84
CA ALA A 478 16.42 13.49 3.02
C ALA A 478 17.26 13.61 4.29
N ALA A 479 18.25 12.73 4.49
CA ALA A 479 19.16 12.79 5.63
C ALA A 479 20.03 14.06 5.60
N GLU A 480 20.54 14.42 4.42
CA GLU A 480 21.40 15.59 4.21
C GLU A 480 20.64 16.91 4.44
N PHE A 481 19.50 17.06 3.75
CA PHE A 481 18.79 18.35 3.66
C PHE A 481 17.59 18.46 4.61
N LYS A 482 17.17 17.37 5.22
CA LYS A 482 16.13 17.29 6.25
C LYS A 482 14.75 17.66 5.71
N GLU A 483 14.35 18.93 5.72
CA GLU A 483 13.00 19.37 5.38
C GLU A 483 12.93 19.97 3.97
N PHE A 484 11.79 19.80 3.27
CA PHE A 484 11.59 20.25 1.89
C PHE A 484 10.39 21.19 1.73
N PRO A 485 10.41 22.40 2.34
CA PRO A 485 9.29 23.33 2.26
C PRO A 485 8.99 23.77 0.81
N ASN A 486 10.00 23.80 -0.06
CA ASN A 486 9.87 24.10 -1.49
C ASN A 486 9.11 23.02 -2.30
N LEU A 487 8.89 21.82 -1.73
CA LEU A 487 8.09 20.77 -2.35
C LEU A 487 6.66 20.68 -1.79
N VAL A 488 6.30 21.52 -0.81
CA VAL A 488 4.97 21.52 -0.19
C VAL A 488 4.01 22.39 -1.01
N PRO A 489 2.97 21.81 -1.65
CA PRO A 489 1.99 22.60 -2.39
C PRO A 489 1.17 23.49 -1.45
N TYR A 490 0.89 24.74 -1.85
CA TYR A 490 0.08 25.67 -1.07
C TYR A 490 -1.36 25.17 -0.84
N GLY A 491 -1.85 24.27 -1.71
CA GLY A 491 -3.15 23.60 -1.53
C GLY A 491 -3.27 22.88 -0.18
N THR A 492 -2.17 22.46 0.43
CA THR A 492 -2.17 21.85 1.77
C THR A 492 -2.50 22.84 2.89
N GLN A 493 -2.46 24.15 2.64
CA GLN A 493 -2.78 25.22 3.59
C GLN A 493 -4.22 25.75 3.42
N LEU A 494 -4.91 25.34 2.35
CA LEU A 494 -6.27 25.78 2.07
C LEU A 494 -7.28 24.96 2.87
N ASN A 495 -8.37 25.62 3.29
CA ASN A 495 -9.52 24.90 3.81
C ASN A 495 -10.32 24.24 2.68
N PHE A 496 -11.28 23.37 3.03
CA PHE A 496 -12.09 22.63 2.07
C PHE A 496 -12.80 23.53 1.04
N ILE A 497 -13.36 24.67 1.48
CA ILE A 497 -14.11 25.59 0.61
C ILE A 497 -13.18 26.19 -0.44
N GLN A 498 -12.00 26.66 -0.02
CA GLN A 498 -11.00 27.26 -0.89
C GLN A 498 -10.36 26.25 -1.83
N TYR A 499 -10.01 25.06 -1.33
CA TYR A 499 -9.33 24.03 -2.12
C TYR A 499 -10.16 23.57 -3.32
N TYR A 500 -11.48 23.44 -3.14
CA TYR A 500 -12.42 23.07 -4.21
C TYR A 500 -13.06 24.27 -4.92
N CYS A 501 -12.62 25.49 -4.62
CA CYS A 501 -13.17 26.74 -5.16
C CYS A 501 -14.70 26.86 -5.00
N ILE A 502 -15.26 26.33 -3.91
CA ILE A 502 -16.72 26.32 -3.66
C ILE A 502 -17.22 27.76 -3.46
N ASP A 503 -16.45 28.58 -2.76
CA ASP A 503 -16.68 30.02 -2.63
C ASP A 503 -16.78 30.73 -3.99
N VAL A 504 -15.85 30.44 -4.91
CA VAL A 504 -15.84 30.98 -6.28
C VAL A 504 -17.07 30.50 -7.05
N MET A 505 -17.40 29.20 -7.00
CA MET A 505 -18.57 28.64 -7.67
C MET A 505 -19.88 29.24 -7.16
N LEU A 506 -20.01 29.45 -5.85
CA LEU A 506 -21.17 30.11 -5.25
C LEU A 506 -21.29 31.58 -5.66
N ALA A 507 -20.17 32.31 -5.69
CA ALA A 507 -20.14 33.70 -6.13
C ALA A 507 -20.55 33.84 -7.61
N LEU A 508 -20.00 33.00 -8.49
CA LEU A 508 -20.37 32.97 -9.92
C LEU A 508 -21.83 32.52 -10.12
N GLY A 509 -22.28 31.52 -9.37
CA GLY A 509 -23.67 31.07 -9.39
C GLY A 509 -24.65 32.17 -8.99
N LEU A 510 -24.31 32.98 -7.99
CA LEU A 510 -25.11 34.14 -7.58
C LEU A 510 -25.18 35.21 -8.68
N ILE A 511 -24.07 35.49 -9.37
CA ILE A 511 -24.04 36.43 -10.51
C ILE A 511 -24.99 35.96 -11.63
N VAL A 512 -24.91 34.68 -11.99
CA VAL A 512 -25.80 34.09 -13.01
C VAL A 512 -27.27 34.16 -12.57
N LEU A 513 -27.56 33.83 -11.31
CA LEU A 513 -28.92 33.91 -10.76
C LEU A 513 -29.48 35.34 -10.83
N ILE A 514 -28.70 36.35 -10.45
CA ILE A 514 -29.09 37.76 -10.56
C ILE A 514 -29.37 38.13 -12.02
N ALA A 515 -28.50 37.73 -12.95
CA ALA A 515 -28.70 38.00 -14.38
C ALA A 515 -29.99 37.36 -14.93
N LEU A 516 -30.30 36.11 -14.52
CA LEU A 516 -31.53 35.42 -14.90
C LEU A 516 -32.78 36.11 -14.33
N ILE A 517 -32.73 36.58 -13.08
CA ILE A 517 -33.82 37.33 -12.45
C ILE A 517 -34.05 38.66 -13.20
N LEU A 518 -32.98 39.39 -13.51
CA LEU A 518 -33.07 40.64 -14.29
C LEU A 518 -33.65 40.38 -15.69
N LEU A 519 -33.17 39.34 -16.38
CA LEU A 519 -33.69 38.94 -17.70
C LEU A 519 -35.19 38.57 -17.62
N TYR A 520 -35.61 37.82 -16.61
CA TYR A 520 -37.02 37.49 -16.38
C TYR A 520 -37.87 38.75 -16.21
N HIS A 521 -37.41 39.72 -15.40
CA HIS A 521 -38.12 40.98 -15.21
C HIS A 521 -38.17 41.84 -16.48
N LEU A 522 -37.09 41.88 -17.26
CA LEU A 522 -37.04 42.57 -18.55
C LEU A 522 -38.04 41.96 -19.55
N ILE A 523 -38.05 40.63 -19.69
CA ILE A 523 -39.01 39.91 -20.56
C ILE A 523 -40.45 40.15 -20.07
N LYS A 524 -40.71 40.05 -18.76
CA LYS A 524 -42.03 40.29 -18.18
C LYS A 524 -42.52 41.72 -18.45
N ASN A 525 -41.66 42.71 -18.30
CA ASN A 525 -41.97 44.11 -18.56
C ASN A 525 -42.16 44.37 -20.05
N PHE A 526 -41.34 43.79 -20.91
CA PHE A 526 -41.50 43.84 -22.36
C PHE A 526 -42.84 43.21 -22.80
N CYS A 527 -43.18 42.03 -22.31
CA CYS A 527 -44.48 41.39 -22.57
C CYS A 527 -45.66 42.23 -22.09
N ARG A 528 -45.55 42.90 -20.93
CA ARG A 528 -46.57 43.84 -20.43
C ARG A 528 -46.71 45.06 -21.35
N LEU A 529 -45.59 45.62 -21.80
CA LEU A 529 -45.56 46.74 -22.74
C LEU A 529 -46.19 46.36 -24.08
N VAL A 530 -45.83 45.21 -24.63
CA VAL A 530 -46.42 44.67 -25.87
C VAL A 530 -47.94 44.49 -25.70
N LYS A 531 -48.40 43.86 -24.62
CA LYS A 531 -49.85 43.73 -24.32
C LYS A 531 -50.55 45.09 -24.22
N TYR A 532 -49.93 46.06 -23.55
CA TYR A 532 -50.47 47.43 -23.45
C TYR A 532 -50.58 48.11 -24.83
N LEU A 533 -49.53 48.00 -25.65
CA LEU A 533 -49.52 48.55 -27.00
C LEU A 533 -50.62 47.91 -27.88
N PHE A 534 -50.74 46.58 -27.88
CA PHE A 534 -51.80 45.86 -28.60
C PHE A 534 -53.21 46.29 -28.15
N HIS A 535 -53.45 46.41 -26.84
CA HIS A 535 -54.74 46.86 -26.31
C HIS A 535 -55.06 48.31 -26.72
N LYS A 536 -54.07 49.20 -26.72
CA LYS A 536 -54.22 50.60 -27.16
C LYS A 536 -54.54 50.71 -28.65
N THR A 537 -53.91 49.91 -29.51
CA THR A 537 -54.26 49.85 -30.95
C THR A 537 -55.66 49.30 -31.20
N SER A 538 -56.09 48.26 -30.46
CA SER A 538 -57.47 47.74 -30.56
C SER A 538 -58.52 48.76 -30.12
N SER A 539 -58.24 49.52 -29.06
CA SER A 539 -59.14 50.57 -28.57
C SER A 539 -59.24 51.79 -29.50
N LYS A 540 -58.17 52.12 -30.25
CA LYS A 540 -58.21 53.17 -31.28
C LYS A 540 -59.06 52.75 -32.49
N LYS A 541 -58.95 51.50 -32.92
CA LYS A 541 -59.70 50.97 -34.06
C LYS A 541 -61.22 50.96 -33.82
N ASN A 542 -61.66 50.67 -32.60
CA ASN A 542 -63.08 50.71 -32.20
C ASN A 542 -63.64 52.14 -31.98
N LYS A 543 -62.84 53.20 -32.13
CA LYS A 543 -63.30 54.61 -32.06
C LYS A 543 -63.39 55.29 -33.42
N GLU A 544 -62.91 54.63 -34.48
CA GLU A 544 -62.95 55.13 -35.86
C GLU A 544 -63.98 54.37 -36.74
N GLU A 545 -64.66 53.36 -36.18
CA GLU A 545 -65.96 52.82 -36.65
C GLU A 545 -67.09 53.47 -35.85
#